data_AF-A0A497KTU8-F1
#
_entry.id   AF-A0A497KTU8-F1
#
_cell.length_a   1.000
_cell.length_b   1.000
_cell.length_c   1.000
_cell.angle_alpha   90.00
_cell.angle_beta   90.00
_cell.angle_gamma   90.00
#
_symmetry.space_group_name_H-M   'P 1'
#
loop_
_entity.id
_entity.type
_entity.pdbx_description
1 polymer ?
#
loop_
_entity_poly.entity_id
_entity_poly.type
_entity_poly.pdbx_seq_one_letter_code
_entity_poly.pdbx_strand_id
1 'polypeptide(L)'
;MSFDEKVDVIDLIINVLKEHEKTLDELISRLEEALSRGPPAPVEHRPAERPIVTVEVRNWMEFRERCRGSRLAAFEVVDGRFRVSALKDDILYIYEEEMPEMSIRFREEGERTIIDSIDLRDREQFPTAMRGRLKCGLDISISGMTIDLPEGSSIYRLQYTIDPVKAKKWLSEELEIDEDKILEGEIHL
;
A
#
# COMPACT_ATOMS: atom_id res chain seq x y z
N MET A 1 56.23 11.80 4.59
CA MET A 1 55.37 11.40 3.47
C MET A 1 55.79 12.21 2.27
N SER A 2 56.38 11.53 1.29
CA SER A 2 56.88 12.16 0.07
C SER A 2 55.72 12.68 -0.78
N PHE A 3 55.96 13.70 -1.61
CA PHE A 3 54.96 14.16 -2.59
C PHE A 3 54.57 13.04 -3.56
N ASP A 4 55.50 12.13 -3.89
CA ASP A 4 55.26 10.98 -4.77
C ASP A 4 54.20 10.01 -4.20
N GLU A 5 54.26 9.70 -2.90
CA GLU A 5 53.28 8.81 -2.25
C GLU A 5 51.86 9.39 -2.28
N LYS A 6 51.74 10.73 -2.22
CA LYS A 6 50.45 11.41 -2.33
C LYS A 6 49.91 11.40 -3.75
N VAL A 7 50.79 11.49 -4.75
CA VAL A 7 50.42 11.42 -6.17
C VAL A 7 49.97 10.00 -6.52
N ASP A 8 50.68 8.97 -6.03
CA ASP A 8 50.32 7.56 -6.25
C ASP A 8 48.93 7.21 -5.67
N VAL A 9 48.62 7.72 -4.47
CA VAL A 9 47.30 7.52 -3.85
C VAL A 9 46.20 8.25 -4.63
N ILE A 10 46.48 9.43 -5.14
CA ILE A 10 45.53 10.18 -5.98
C ILE A 10 45.27 9.43 -7.29
N ASP A 11 46.30 8.88 -7.94
CA ASP A 11 46.14 8.08 -9.15
C ASP A 11 45.34 6.79 -8.90
N LEU A 12 45.53 6.15 -7.74
CA LEU A 12 44.71 5.02 -7.33
C LEU A 12 43.23 5.40 -7.16
N ILE A 13 42.95 6.53 -6.49
CA ILE A 13 41.59 7.03 -6.30
C ILE A 13 40.94 7.37 -7.66
N ILE A 14 41.68 8.02 -8.56
CA ILE A 14 41.20 8.36 -9.90
C ILE A 14 40.85 7.09 -10.69
N ASN A 15 41.67 6.05 -10.59
CA ASN A 15 41.42 4.79 -11.28
C ASN A 15 40.17 4.07 -10.73
N VAL A 16 40.01 4.03 -9.40
CA VAL A 16 38.81 3.44 -8.77
C VAL A 16 37.55 4.23 -9.15
N LEU A 17 37.62 5.56 -9.17
CA LEU A 17 36.47 6.40 -9.56
C LEU A 17 36.10 6.19 -11.03
N LYS A 18 37.07 6.06 -11.94
CA LYS A 18 36.81 5.74 -13.36
C LYS A 18 36.19 4.36 -13.54
N GLU A 19 36.59 3.38 -12.73
CA GLU A 19 36.01 2.04 -12.78
C GLU A 19 34.57 2.02 -12.26
N HIS A 20 34.29 2.80 -11.21
CA HIS A 20 32.92 2.99 -10.71
C HIS A 20 32.03 3.73 -11.72
N GLU A 21 32.52 4.79 -12.37
CA GLU A 21 31.81 5.51 -13.44
C GLU A 21 31.41 4.55 -14.56
N LYS A 22 32.37 3.73 -15.03
CA LYS A 22 32.10 2.72 -16.05
C LYS A 22 31.07 1.67 -15.61
N THR A 23 31.14 1.24 -14.35
CA THR A 23 30.19 0.26 -13.80
C THR A 23 28.78 0.85 -13.73
N LEU A 24 28.66 2.13 -13.38
CA LEU A 24 27.37 2.84 -13.37
C LEU A 24 26.82 3.01 -14.78
N ASP A 25 27.63 3.36 -15.77
CA ASP A 25 27.21 3.45 -17.18
C ASP A 25 26.72 2.09 -17.71
N GLU A 26 27.39 1.00 -17.36
CA GLU A 26 26.95 -0.36 -17.72
C GLU A 26 25.62 -0.73 -17.04
N LEU A 27 25.44 -0.38 -15.77
CA LEU A 27 24.20 -0.63 -15.04
C LEU A 27 23.04 0.19 -15.62
N ILE A 28 23.26 1.47 -15.93
CA ILE A 28 22.27 2.34 -16.59
C ILE A 28 21.89 1.75 -17.94
N SER A 29 22.86 1.35 -18.76
CA SER A 29 22.60 0.75 -20.07
C SER A 29 21.77 -0.54 -19.97
N ARG A 30 22.06 -1.41 -18.99
CA ARG A 30 21.27 -2.63 -18.74
C ARG A 30 19.86 -2.33 -18.27
N LEU A 31 19.68 -1.27 -17.49
CA LEU A 31 18.38 -0.86 -16.96
C LEU A 31 17.55 -0.20 -18.07
N GLU A 32 18.16 0.62 -18.93
CA GLU A 32 17.55 1.14 -20.16
C GLU A 32 17.19 0.01 -21.13
N GLU A 33 18.03 -1.02 -21.29
CA GLU A 33 17.72 -2.20 -22.10
C GLU A 33 16.56 -2.99 -21.50
N ALA A 34 16.51 -3.15 -20.17
CA ALA A 34 15.42 -3.82 -19.47
C ALA A 34 14.09 -3.04 -19.54
N LEU A 35 14.15 -1.70 -19.50
CA LEU A 35 12.97 -0.84 -19.67
C LEU A 35 12.52 -0.75 -21.12
N SER A 36 13.46 -0.78 -22.09
CA SER A 36 13.15 -0.82 -23.53
C SER A 36 12.61 -2.18 -23.97
N ARG A 37 13.03 -3.25 -23.30
CA ARG A 37 12.32 -4.53 -23.25
C ARG A 37 11.12 -4.39 -22.33
N GLY A 38 10.17 -3.53 -22.70
CA GLY A 38 8.82 -3.59 -22.15
C GLY A 38 8.29 -5.03 -22.17
N PRO A 39 7.31 -5.37 -21.32
CA PRO A 39 6.82 -6.75 -21.20
C PRO A 39 6.58 -7.34 -22.59
N PRO A 40 6.98 -8.61 -22.85
CA PRO A 40 6.78 -9.22 -24.15
C PRO A 40 5.31 -9.04 -24.52
N ALA A 41 5.06 -8.44 -25.69
CA ALA A 41 3.72 -8.31 -26.23
C ALA A 41 3.03 -9.68 -26.09
N PRO A 42 1.82 -9.76 -25.51
CA PRO A 42 1.14 -11.03 -25.31
C PRO A 42 1.01 -11.69 -26.68
N VAL A 43 1.59 -12.88 -26.79
CA VAL A 43 1.46 -13.73 -27.96
C VAL A 43 -0.02 -14.12 -28.03
N GLU A 44 -0.79 -13.42 -28.85
CA GLU A 44 -2.15 -13.81 -29.21
C GLU A 44 -2.12 -15.28 -29.64
N HIS A 45 -3.00 -16.13 -29.09
CA HIS A 45 -3.71 -17.22 -29.78
C HIS A 45 -4.93 -17.69 -28.95
N ARG A 46 -6.13 -17.27 -29.41
CA ARG A 46 -7.51 -17.80 -29.18
C ARG A 46 -8.24 -17.49 -27.85
N PRO A 47 -9.58 -17.45 -27.85
CA PRO A 47 -10.53 -16.90 -28.82
C PRO A 47 -11.49 -15.87 -28.16
N ALA A 48 -11.66 -14.67 -28.75
CA ALA A 48 -12.72 -13.71 -28.42
C ALA A 48 -13.02 -13.54 -26.92
N GLU A 49 -12.04 -13.09 -26.13
CA GLU A 49 -12.29 -12.67 -24.76
C GLU A 49 -13.02 -11.33 -24.80
N ARG A 50 -14.27 -11.35 -24.34
CA ARG A 50 -15.09 -10.15 -24.18
C ARG A 50 -14.25 -9.10 -23.45
N PRO A 51 -14.24 -7.81 -23.86
CA PRO A 51 -13.52 -6.80 -23.11
C PRO A 51 -14.09 -6.80 -21.69
N ILE A 52 -13.29 -7.26 -20.73
CA ILE A 52 -13.68 -7.24 -19.34
C ILE A 52 -13.62 -5.78 -18.94
N VAL A 53 -14.80 -5.20 -18.74
CA VAL A 53 -14.91 -3.79 -18.38
C VAL A 53 -14.47 -3.67 -16.93
N THR A 54 -13.47 -2.84 -16.67
CA THR A 54 -13.07 -2.48 -15.30
C THR A 54 -13.83 -1.23 -14.87
N VAL A 55 -14.47 -1.28 -13.70
CA VAL A 55 -15.23 -0.17 -13.14
C VAL A 55 -14.69 0.15 -11.75
N GLU A 56 -14.09 1.32 -11.60
CA GLU A 56 -13.72 1.88 -10.29
C GLU A 56 -14.94 2.53 -9.65
N VAL A 57 -15.37 1.97 -8.51
CA VAL A 57 -16.52 2.43 -7.75
C VAL A 57 -16.00 3.11 -6.49
N ARG A 58 -16.34 4.40 -6.31
CA ARG A 58 -15.94 5.17 -5.12
C ARG A 58 -16.88 5.00 -3.93
N ASN A 59 -18.10 4.53 -4.18
CA ASN A 59 -19.13 4.37 -3.17
C ASN A 59 -19.33 2.88 -2.83
N TRP A 60 -19.06 2.50 -1.59
CA TRP A 60 -19.21 1.12 -1.13
C TRP A 60 -20.63 0.56 -1.34
N MET A 61 -21.67 1.35 -1.08
CA MET A 61 -23.05 0.90 -1.21
C MET A 61 -23.40 0.57 -2.67
N GLU A 62 -22.88 1.35 -3.62
CA GLU A 62 -23.04 1.04 -5.05
C GLU A 62 -22.24 -0.21 -5.44
N PHE A 63 -21.01 -0.32 -4.96
CA PHE A 63 -20.16 -1.50 -5.21
C PHE A 63 -20.83 -2.77 -4.71
N ARG A 64 -21.33 -2.75 -3.46
CA ARG A 64 -22.03 -3.86 -2.82
C ARG A 64 -23.25 -4.29 -3.63
N GLU A 65 -24.12 -3.35 -3.99
CA GLU A 65 -25.35 -3.65 -4.73
C GLU A 65 -25.04 -4.26 -6.12
N ARG A 66 -24.03 -3.72 -6.80
CA ARG A 66 -23.57 -4.23 -8.09
C ARG A 66 -22.97 -5.63 -7.94
N CYS A 67 -22.18 -5.88 -6.90
CA CYS A 67 -21.37 -7.09 -6.75
C CYS A 67 -22.03 -8.22 -5.94
N ARG A 68 -23.28 -8.04 -5.49
CA ARG A 68 -24.06 -9.12 -4.85
C ARG A 68 -24.11 -10.37 -5.71
N GLY A 69 -23.79 -11.52 -5.12
CA GLY A 69 -23.75 -12.81 -5.83
C GLY A 69 -22.67 -12.89 -6.91
N SER A 70 -21.58 -12.11 -6.77
CA SER A 70 -20.44 -12.17 -7.68
C SER A 70 -19.80 -13.56 -7.72
N ARG A 71 -19.09 -13.85 -8.83
CA ARG A 71 -18.46 -15.17 -9.02
C ARG A 71 -17.23 -15.35 -8.15
N LEU A 72 -16.47 -14.27 -7.98
CA LEU A 72 -15.20 -14.23 -7.29
C LEU A 72 -15.00 -12.82 -6.74
N ALA A 73 -14.48 -12.72 -5.53
CA ALA A 73 -13.98 -11.47 -4.98
C ALA A 73 -12.56 -11.66 -4.46
N ALA A 74 -11.75 -10.61 -4.53
CA ALA A 74 -10.45 -10.58 -3.88
C ALA A 74 -10.25 -9.24 -3.18
N PHE A 75 -9.53 -9.25 -2.06
CA PHE A 75 -9.18 -8.04 -1.35
C PHE A 75 -7.70 -8.03 -0.99
N GLU A 76 -7.13 -6.84 -0.92
CA GLU A 76 -5.74 -6.65 -0.55
C GLU A 76 -5.56 -5.32 0.19
N VAL A 77 -4.43 -5.21 0.88
CA VAL A 77 -3.99 -3.96 1.50
C VAL A 77 -2.61 -3.63 0.92
N VAL A 78 -2.56 -2.65 0.03
CA VAL A 78 -1.33 -2.23 -0.67
C VAL A 78 -1.16 -0.74 -0.47
N ASP A 79 0.05 -0.30 -0.13
CA ASP A 79 0.41 1.12 0.02
C ASP A 79 -0.51 1.93 0.95
N GLY A 80 -0.99 1.30 2.03
CA GLY A 80 -1.90 1.95 2.98
C GLY A 80 -3.30 2.17 2.39
N ARG A 81 -3.71 1.37 1.41
CA ARG A 81 -5.06 1.39 0.83
C ARG A 81 -5.66 0.01 0.90
N PHE A 82 -6.94 -0.03 1.28
CA PHE A 82 -7.75 -1.23 1.21
C PHE A 82 -8.43 -1.28 -0.14
N ARG A 83 -8.16 -2.34 -0.89
CA ARG A 83 -8.72 -2.56 -2.22
C ARG A 83 -9.53 -3.84 -2.24
N VAL A 84 -10.71 -3.77 -2.86
CA VAL A 84 -11.61 -4.91 -3.06
C VAL A 84 -11.95 -4.97 -4.54
N SER A 85 -11.78 -6.14 -5.13
CA SER A 85 -12.12 -6.44 -6.51
C SER A 85 -13.17 -7.55 -6.55
N ALA A 86 -14.16 -7.42 -7.43
CA ALA A 86 -15.21 -8.41 -7.59
C ALA A 86 -15.59 -8.59 -9.06
N LEU A 87 -15.68 -9.84 -9.50
CA LEU A 87 -16.02 -10.20 -10.87
C LEU A 87 -17.49 -10.62 -10.97
N LYS A 88 -18.26 -9.86 -11.74
CA LYS A 88 -19.68 -10.16 -12.00
C LYS A 88 -20.05 -9.82 -13.44
N ASP A 89 -20.70 -10.75 -14.13
CA ASP A 89 -21.20 -10.57 -15.50
C ASP A 89 -20.14 -10.07 -16.49
N ASP A 90 -18.91 -10.61 -16.40
CA ASP A 90 -17.74 -10.20 -17.18
C ASP A 90 -17.29 -8.73 -16.95
N ILE A 91 -17.69 -8.12 -15.82
CA ILE A 91 -17.26 -6.80 -15.36
C ILE A 91 -16.45 -6.97 -14.07
N LEU A 92 -15.26 -6.38 -14.04
CA LEU A 92 -14.42 -6.31 -12.84
C LEU A 92 -14.70 -4.99 -12.13
N TYR A 93 -15.42 -5.05 -11.01
CA TYR A 93 -15.62 -3.91 -10.16
C TYR A 93 -14.46 -3.79 -9.17
N ILE A 94 -13.97 -2.58 -8.96
CA ILE A 94 -12.91 -2.27 -8.02
C ILE A 94 -13.40 -1.18 -7.07
N TYR A 95 -13.29 -1.43 -5.78
CA TYR A 95 -13.46 -0.45 -4.72
C TYR A 95 -12.11 -0.22 -4.04
N GLU A 96 -11.75 1.03 -3.82
CA GLU A 96 -10.53 1.40 -3.10
C GLU A 96 -10.85 2.43 -2.03
N GLU A 97 -10.24 2.25 -0.86
CA GLU A 97 -10.32 3.17 0.26
C GLU A 97 -8.94 3.37 0.91
N GLU A 98 -8.65 4.58 1.40
CA GLU A 98 -7.42 4.84 2.15
C GLU A 98 -7.52 4.32 3.59
N MET A 99 -6.46 3.65 4.06
CA MET A 99 -6.31 3.29 5.46
C MET A 99 -6.05 4.55 6.29
N PRO A 100 -6.62 4.66 7.49
CA PRO A 100 -6.37 5.81 8.34
C PRO A 100 -4.92 5.86 8.80
N GLU A 101 -4.40 7.07 8.95
CA GLU A 101 -3.11 7.34 9.58
C GLU A 101 -3.29 8.37 10.69
N MET A 102 -2.88 8.02 11.92
CA MET A 102 -2.98 8.90 13.09
C MET A 102 -1.73 8.80 13.96
N SER A 103 -1.24 9.95 14.41
CA SER A 103 -0.26 10.04 15.48
C SER A 103 -0.66 11.08 16.52
N ILE A 104 -0.41 10.77 17.79
CA ILE A 104 -0.72 11.65 18.91
C ILE A 104 0.59 12.03 19.58
N ARG A 105 0.86 13.32 19.71
CA ARG A 105 2.01 13.83 20.47
C ARG A 105 1.60 14.09 21.90
N PHE A 106 2.32 13.48 22.82
CA PHE A 106 2.19 13.67 24.25
C PHE A 106 3.37 14.47 24.79
N ARG A 107 3.09 15.29 25.80
CA ARG A 107 4.08 15.97 26.61
C ARG A 107 3.77 15.71 28.08
N GLU A 108 4.81 15.38 28.85
CA GLU A 108 4.68 15.25 30.29
C GLU A 108 4.88 16.62 30.95
N GLU A 109 3.89 17.06 31.72
CA GLU A 109 3.98 18.28 32.53
C GLU A 109 3.65 17.93 33.99
N GLY A 110 4.70 17.62 34.76
CA GLY A 110 4.57 17.16 36.14
C GLY A 110 3.88 15.80 36.22
N GLU A 111 2.72 15.73 36.89
CA GLU A 111 1.91 14.51 37.01
C GLU A 111 0.84 14.37 35.89
N ARG A 112 0.77 15.32 34.94
CA ARG A 112 -0.24 15.33 33.89
C ARG A 112 0.38 15.02 32.53
N THR A 113 -0.26 14.12 31.79
CA THR A 113 0.03 13.90 30.38
C THR A 113 -0.86 14.83 29.55
N ILE A 114 -0.24 15.71 28.78
CA ILE A 114 -0.93 16.64 27.89
C ILE A 114 -0.80 16.14 26.46
N ILE A 115 -1.93 16.12 25.75
CA ILE A 115 -1.93 15.93 24.30
C ILE A 115 -1.56 17.27 23.66
N ASP A 116 -0.38 17.34 23.07
CA ASP A 116 0.14 18.53 22.39
C ASP A 116 -0.52 18.68 21.01
N SER A 117 -0.57 17.58 20.24
CA SER A 117 -1.21 17.54 18.93
C SER A 117 -1.74 16.17 18.59
N ILE A 118 -2.75 16.14 17.72
CA ILE A 118 -3.21 14.95 17.01
C ILE A 118 -3.02 15.24 15.53
N ASP A 119 -2.13 14.47 14.90
CA ASP A 119 -1.84 14.58 13.48
C ASP A 119 -2.62 13.50 12.72
N LEU A 120 -3.33 13.95 11.69
CA LEU A 120 -4.14 13.15 10.77
C LEU A 120 -3.84 13.65 9.36
N ARG A 121 -4.00 12.78 8.36
CA ARG A 121 -3.88 13.19 6.95
C ARG A 121 -4.94 14.23 6.59
N ASP A 122 -6.19 13.99 6.98
CA ASP A 122 -7.31 14.89 6.77
C ASP A 122 -8.38 14.74 7.87
N ARG A 123 -9.31 15.69 7.91
CA ARG A 123 -10.39 15.71 8.92
C ARG A 123 -11.42 14.60 8.72
N GLU A 124 -11.62 14.12 7.49
CA GLU A 124 -12.59 13.06 7.20
C GLU A 124 -12.13 11.70 7.72
N GLN A 125 -10.82 11.49 7.89
CA GLN A 125 -10.27 10.27 8.49
C GLN A 125 -10.49 10.20 10.00
N PHE A 126 -10.75 11.32 10.70
CA PHE A 126 -10.88 11.33 12.16
C PHE A 126 -11.89 10.28 12.70
N PRO A 127 -13.12 10.17 12.17
CA PRO A 127 -14.07 9.16 12.64
C PRO A 127 -13.60 7.72 12.36
N THR A 128 -13.01 7.48 11.19
CA THR A 128 -12.50 6.17 10.77
C THR A 128 -11.34 5.72 11.66
N ALA A 129 -10.39 6.63 11.89
CA ALA A 129 -9.20 6.41 12.69
C ALA A 129 -9.52 6.19 14.19
N MET A 130 -10.51 6.89 14.73
CA MET A 130 -10.92 6.72 16.13
C MET A 130 -11.81 5.51 16.37
N ARG A 131 -12.73 5.21 15.44
CA ARG A 131 -13.65 4.06 15.60
C ARG A 131 -13.00 2.73 15.23
N GLY A 132 -11.94 2.75 14.44
CA GLY A 132 -11.39 1.53 13.86
C GLY A 132 -12.37 0.88 12.88
N ARG A 133 -13.05 1.70 12.07
CA ARG A 133 -13.98 1.21 11.04
C ARG A 133 -13.84 2.05 9.77
N LEU A 134 -13.55 1.39 8.65
CA LEU A 134 -13.46 2.01 7.33
C LEU A 134 -14.80 2.58 6.86
N LYS A 135 -14.79 3.48 5.86
CA LYS A 135 -15.97 4.07 5.23
C LYS A 135 -16.84 2.98 4.60
N CYS A 136 -16.24 1.90 4.10
CA CYS A 136 -16.96 0.71 3.64
C CYS A 136 -17.70 -0.05 4.77
N GLY A 137 -17.31 0.16 6.03
CA GLY A 137 -17.93 -0.48 7.19
C GLY A 137 -17.13 -1.65 7.77
N LEU A 138 -15.99 -2.02 7.17
CA LEU A 138 -15.08 -3.03 7.69
C LEU A 138 -14.40 -2.55 8.98
N ASP A 139 -14.44 -3.38 10.02
CA ASP A 139 -13.74 -3.13 11.27
C ASP A 139 -12.24 -3.47 11.14
N ILE A 140 -11.38 -2.56 11.57
CA ILE A 140 -9.92 -2.66 11.51
C ILE A 140 -9.32 -2.73 12.91
N SER A 141 -8.24 -3.49 13.06
CA SER A 141 -7.55 -3.66 14.33
C SER A 141 -6.56 -2.53 14.55
N ILE A 142 -6.66 -1.86 15.70
CA ILE A 142 -5.81 -0.74 16.08
C ILE A 142 -4.71 -1.24 17.02
N SER A 143 -3.47 -1.01 16.64
CA SER A 143 -2.29 -1.17 17.47
C SER A 143 -1.56 0.18 17.59
N GLY A 144 -0.63 0.31 18.52
CA GLY A 144 0.11 1.55 18.66
C GLY A 144 1.55 1.32 19.12
N MET A 145 2.41 2.26 18.73
CA MET A 145 3.81 2.29 19.12
C MET A 145 4.14 3.66 19.69
N THR A 146 4.77 3.65 20.86
CA THR A 146 5.35 4.86 21.47
C THR A 146 6.75 5.08 20.94
N ILE A 147 7.04 6.33 20.56
CA ILE A 147 8.34 6.81 20.13
C ILE A 147 8.71 7.96 21.06
N ASP A 148 9.66 7.73 21.95
CA ASP A 148 10.14 8.76 22.88
C ASP A 148 11.12 9.70 22.16
N LEU A 149 10.89 11.00 22.30
CA LEU A 149 11.74 12.04 21.73
C LEU A 149 12.71 12.60 22.80
N PRO A 150 13.89 13.10 22.41
CA PRO A 150 14.89 13.61 23.35
C PRO A 150 14.42 14.78 24.24
N GLU A 151 13.33 15.44 23.87
CA GLU A 151 12.81 16.64 24.52
C GLU A 151 11.77 16.36 25.62
N GLY A 152 11.60 15.10 26.05
CA GLY A 152 10.58 14.72 27.03
C GLY A 152 9.15 14.72 26.46
N SER A 153 9.03 14.65 25.13
CA SER A 153 7.78 14.39 24.44
C SER A 153 7.79 12.98 23.86
N SER A 154 6.62 12.38 23.72
CA SER A 154 6.47 11.05 23.12
C SER A 154 5.44 11.11 22.01
N ILE A 155 5.73 10.48 20.87
CA ILE A 155 4.78 10.31 19.78
C ILE A 155 4.20 8.90 19.88
N TYR A 156 2.88 8.81 20.00
CA TYR A 156 2.17 7.55 19.89
C TYR A 156 1.59 7.42 18.48
N ARG A 157 2.17 6.52 17.68
CA ARG A 157 1.69 6.25 16.32
C ARG A 157 0.72 5.08 16.33
N LEU A 158 -0.48 5.30 15.80
CA LEU A 158 -1.46 4.23 15.62
C LEU A 158 -1.15 3.49 14.32
N GLN A 159 -1.16 2.16 14.39
CA GLN A 159 -1.02 1.27 13.25
C GLN A 159 -2.30 0.46 13.10
N TYR A 160 -2.88 0.54 11.89
CA TYR A 160 -4.13 -0.08 11.55
C TYR A 160 -3.86 -1.33 10.69
N THR A 161 -4.49 -2.45 11.06
CA THR A 161 -4.33 -3.73 10.36
C THR A 161 -5.69 -4.34 10.09
N ILE A 162 -5.82 -5.00 8.94
CA ILE A 162 -7.00 -5.78 8.57
C ILE A 162 -6.69 -7.24 8.86
N ASP A 163 -7.59 -7.89 9.61
CA ASP A 163 -7.54 -9.34 9.83
C ASP A 163 -8.16 -10.03 8.61
N PRO A 164 -7.39 -10.82 7.83
CA PRO A 164 -7.90 -11.44 6.62
C PRO A 164 -9.10 -12.35 6.85
N VAL A 165 -9.18 -13.03 8.00
CA VAL A 165 -10.29 -13.94 8.32
C VAL A 165 -11.57 -13.13 8.57
N LYS A 166 -11.46 -12.04 9.33
CA LYS A 166 -12.61 -11.13 9.57
C LYS A 166 -13.04 -10.44 8.28
N ALA A 167 -12.09 -10.01 7.45
CA ALA A 167 -12.37 -9.37 6.17
C ALA A 167 -13.10 -10.31 5.20
N LYS A 168 -12.66 -11.56 5.08
CA LYS A 168 -13.33 -12.58 4.26
C LYS A 168 -14.77 -12.80 4.71
N LYS A 169 -14.97 -13.01 6.01
CA LYS A 169 -16.31 -13.20 6.57
C LYS A 169 -17.21 -12.00 6.33
N TRP A 170 -16.69 -10.79 6.57
CA TRP A 170 -17.43 -9.55 6.34
C TRP A 170 -17.79 -9.36 4.86
N LEU A 171 -16.86 -9.60 3.94
CA LEU A 171 -17.11 -9.54 2.49
C LEU A 171 -18.14 -10.58 2.03
N SER A 172 -18.10 -11.79 2.62
CA SER A 172 -19.09 -12.84 2.36
C SER A 172 -20.50 -12.40 2.72
N GLU A 173 -20.67 -11.78 3.90
CA GLU A 173 -21.95 -11.23 4.36
C GLU A 173 -22.41 -10.03 3.52
N GLU A 174 -21.50 -9.15 3.12
CA GLU A 174 -21.84 -7.93 2.37
C GLU A 174 -22.20 -8.24 0.91
N LEU A 175 -21.44 -9.12 0.25
CA LEU A 175 -21.58 -9.48 -1.15
C LEU A 175 -22.46 -10.71 -1.39
N GLU A 176 -22.92 -11.39 -0.33
CA GLU A 176 -23.74 -12.61 -0.43
C GLU A 176 -23.06 -13.69 -1.28
N ILE A 177 -21.75 -13.90 -1.04
CA ILE A 177 -20.92 -14.92 -1.71
C ILE A 177 -20.25 -15.81 -0.68
N ASP A 178 -19.97 -17.06 -1.06
CA ASP A 178 -19.29 -18.00 -0.18
C ASP A 178 -17.85 -17.56 0.11
N GLU A 179 -17.37 -17.77 1.35
CA GLU A 179 -16.03 -17.36 1.78
C GLU A 179 -14.90 -18.02 0.97
N ASP A 180 -15.13 -19.21 0.38
CA ASP A 180 -14.17 -19.92 -0.48
C ASP A 180 -13.95 -19.22 -1.83
N LYS A 181 -14.90 -18.38 -2.25
CA LYS A 181 -14.80 -17.51 -3.44
C LYS A 181 -14.16 -16.16 -3.13
N ILE A 182 -13.68 -15.96 -1.90
CA ILE A 182 -13.02 -14.73 -1.47
C ILE A 182 -11.54 -15.00 -1.23
N LEU A 183 -10.71 -14.38 -2.07
CA LEU A 183 -9.27 -14.52 -2.01
C LEU A 183 -8.63 -13.29 -1.37
N GLU A 184 -7.49 -13.50 -0.73
CA GLU A 184 -6.60 -12.41 -0.33
C GLU A 184 -5.61 -12.21 -1.48
N GLY A 185 -5.64 -11.04 -2.11
CA GLY A 185 -4.88 -10.70 -3.31
C GLY A 185 -5.69 -9.88 -4.31
N GLU A 186 -5.20 -9.83 -5.54
CA GLU A 186 -5.79 -9.12 -6.67
C GLU A 186 -6.33 -10.09 -7.74
N ILE A 187 -7.41 -9.69 -8.42
CA ILE A 187 -7.87 -10.36 -9.63
C ILE A 187 -7.16 -9.75 -10.84
N HIS A 188 -6.27 -10.52 -11.48
CA HIS A 188 -5.73 -10.21 -12.79
C HIS A 188 -6.55 -10.89 -13.89
N LEU A 189 -6.62 -10.26 -15.05
CA LEU A 189 -7.35 -10.73 -16.23
C LEU A 189 -6.39 -10.92 -17.40
#